data_AF-A0A521PJ93-F1
#
_entry.id   AF-A0A521PJ93-F1
#
_cell.length_a   1.000
_cell.length_b   1.000
_cell.length_c   1.000
_cell.angle_alpha   90.00
_cell.angle_beta   90.00
_cell.angle_gamma   90.00
#
_symmetry.space_group_name_H-M   'P 1'
#
loop_
_entity.id
_entity.type
_entity.pdbx_description
1 polymer ?
#
loop_
_entity_poly.entity_id
_entity_poly.type
_entity_poly.pdbx_seq_one_letter_code
_entity_poly.pdbx_strand_id
1 'polypeptide(L)' 'METSSHITSTYAALRYGGASQDRARAELAITPGEAGKLEAIFNVGRPGKLLDRMRPRFARHGGHVAAVLAAGGYPALRR' A
#
# COMPACT_ATOMS: atom_id res chain seq x y z
N MET A 1 -17.45 20.58 -0.05
CA MET A 1 -16.48 19.71 -0.75
C MET A 1 -15.69 18.95 0.31
N GLU A 2 -16.22 17.82 0.81
CA GLU A 2 -15.64 17.08 1.96
C GLU A 2 -15.21 15.64 1.60
N THR A 3 -15.36 15.24 0.33
CA THR A 3 -15.19 13.86 -0.13
C THR A 3 -13.72 13.43 -0.22
N SER A 4 -12.79 14.33 -0.50
CA SER A 4 -11.38 14.00 -0.73
C SER A 4 -10.64 13.49 0.52
N SER A 5 -11.01 13.99 1.71
CA SER A 5 -10.40 13.57 2.98
C SER A 5 -10.83 12.14 3.35
N HIS A 6 -12.10 11.80 3.13
CA HIS A 6 -12.65 10.47 3.40
C HIS A 6 -12.10 9.39 2.47
N ILE A 7 -11.87 9.72 1.19
CA ILE A 7 -11.23 8.79 0.23
C ILE A 7 -9.80 8.48 0.67
N THR A 8 -9.06 9.49 1.14
CA THR A 8 -7.67 9.32 1.59
C THR A 8 -7.57 8.41 2.83
N SER A 9 -8.44 8.62 3.82
CA SER A 9 -8.44 7.79 5.04
C SER A 9 -8.93 6.36 4.79
N THR A 10 -9.94 6.19 3.92
CA THR A 10 -10.44 4.86 3.53
C THR A 10 -9.40 4.09 2.71
N TYR A 11 -8.72 4.76 1.77
CA TYR A 11 -7.60 4.20 1.03
C TYR A 11 -6.50 3.71 1.98
N ALA A 12 -6.07 4.56 2.92
CA ALA A 12 -5.07 4.18 3.91
C ALA A 12 -5.51 2.98 4.75
N ALA A 13 -6.77 2.94 5.21
CA ALA A 13 -7.32 1.81 5.97
C ALA A 13 -7.28 0.49 5.18
N LEU A 14 -7.66 0.51 3.90
CA LEU A 14 -7.55 -0.66 3.02
C LEU A 14 -6.10 -1.11 2.87
N ARG A 15 -5.18 -0.17 2.62
CA ARG A 15 -3.74 -0.48 2.51
C ARG A 15 -3.19 -1.08 3.81
N TYR A 16 -3.57 -0.55 4.98
CA TYR A 16 -3.22 -1.11 6.30
C TYR A 16 -3.85 -2.49 6.54
N GLY A 17 -5.06 -2.74 6.02
CA GLY A 17 -5.73 -4.03 6.08
C GLY A 17 -5.14 -5.13 5.18
N GLY A 18 -4.10 -4.81 4.39
CA GLY A 18 -3.47 -5.77 3.46
C GLY A 18 -3.78 -5.52 1.98
N ALA A 19 -4.53 -4.46 1.68
CA ALA A 19 -5.01 -3.97 0.39
C ALA A 19 -4.35 -4.52 -0.89
N SER A 20 -3.09 -4.23 -1.21
CA SER A 20 -2.64 -3.98 -2.60
C SER A 20 -3.31 -2.74 -3.21
N GLN A 21 -2.53 -1.99 -3.98
CA GLN A 21 -2.97 -0.76 -4.60
C GLN A 21 -4.11 -0.99 -5.61
N ASP A 22 -4.03 -2.06 -6.41
CA ASP A 22 -5.02 -2.33 -7.45
C ASP A 22 -6.38 -2.72 -6.86
N ARG A 23 -6.38 -3.53 -5.80
CA ARG A 23 -7.60 -3.85 -5.06
C ARG A 23 -8.21 -2.62 -4.39
N ALA A 24 -7.40 -1.79 -3.72
CA ALA A 24 -7.90 -0.56 -3.10
C ALA A 24 -8.46 0.44 -4.13
N ARG A 25 -7.86 0.50 -5.33
CA ARG A 25 -8.36 1.27 -6.47
C ARG A 25 -9.72 0.76 -6.93
N ALA A 26 -9.86 -0.55 -7.11
CA ALA A 26 -11.10 -1.18 -7.53
C ALA A 26 -12.23 -0.98 -6.51
N GLU A 27 -11.93 -1.13 -5.21
CA GLU A 27 -12.92 -0.96 -4.14
C GLU A 27 -13.39 0.50 -3.98
N LEU A 28 -12.52 1.47 -4.27
CA LEU A 28 -12.85 2.90 -4.17
C LEU A 28 -13.31 3.52 -5.49
N ALA A 29 -13.36 2.74 -6.57
CA ALA A 29 -13.71 3.20 -7.91
C ALA A 29 -12.94 4.46 -8.37
N ILE A 30 -11.68 4.59 -7.96
CA ILE A 30 -10.82 5.74 -8.29
C ILE A 30 -9.98 5.50 -9.55
N THR A 31 -9.59 6.58 -10.21
CA THR A 31 -8.74 6.49 -11.40
C THR A 31 -7.32 5.99 -11.05
N PRO A 32 -6.58 5.40 -12.00
CA PRO A 32 -5.18 5.03 -11.79
C PRO A 32 -4.31 6.21 -11.37
N GLY A 33 -4.56 7.41 -11.91
CA GLY A 33 -3.84 8.62 -11.57
C GLY A 33 -4.08 9.08 -10.13
N GLU A 34 -5.31 8.99 -9.64
CA GLU A 34 -5.63 9.28 -8.23
C GLU A 34 -5.06 8.23 -7.29
N ALA A 35 -5.15 6.95 -7.65
CA ALA A 35 -4.53 5.86 -6.90
C ALA A 35 -3.02 6.03 -6.79
N GLY A 36 -2.35 6.54 -7.83
CA GLY A 36 -0.92 6.85 -7.81
C GLY A 36 -0.58 8.00 -6.84
N LYS A 37 -1.39 9.06 -6.81
CA LYS A 37 -1.24 10.17 -5.86
C LYS A 37 -1.45 9.72 -4.42
N LEU A 38 -2.48 8.91 -4.17
CA LEU A 38 -2.77 8.36 -2.84
C LEU A 38 -1.68 7.41 -2.37
N GLU A 39 -1.13 6.57 -3.26
CA GLU A 39 -0.02 5.68 -2.91
C GLU A 39 1.27 6.47 -2.64
N ALA A 40 1.52 7.56 -3.36
CA ALA A 40 2.63 8.47 -3.04
C ALA A 40 2.48 9.10 -1.66
N ILE A 41 1.29 9.58 -1.30
CA ILE A 41 0.99 10.12 0.03
C ILE A 41 1.12 9.04 1.11
N PHE A 42 0.61 7.82 0.85
CA PHE A 42 0.71 6.67 1.75
C PHE A 42 2.18 6.26 2.01
N ASN A 43 3.03 6.38 0.99
CA ASN A 43 4.46 6.07 1.10
C ASN A 43 5.27 7.21 1.77
N VAL A 44 4.89 8.47 1.55
CA VAL A 44 5.54 9.66 2.13
C VAL A 44 5.13 9.89 3.59
N GLY A 45 3.93 9.44 3.99
CA GLY A 45 3.44 9.55 5.36
C GLY A 45 4.43 8.96 6.36
N ARG A 46 5.07 9.85 7.15
CA ARG A 46 6.10 9.53 8.13
C ARG A 46 5.79 8.23 8.88
N PRO A 47 6.70 7.26 8.92
CA PRO A 47 6.57 6.10 9.79
C PRO A 47 6.69 6.55 11.25
N GLY A 48 5.57 6.95 11.84
CA GLY A 48 5.41 6.97 13.28
C GLY A 48 5.29 5.53 13.76
N LYS A 49 6.00 5.16 14.84
CA LYS A 49 6.06 3.80 15.42
C LYS A 49 4.68 3.10 15.57
N LEU A 50 3.60 3.87 15.68
CA LEU A 50 2.23 3.36 15.79
C LEU A 50 1.64 2.89 14.45
N LEU A 51 1.81 3.66 13.38
CA LEU A 51 1.33 3.31 12.04
C LEU A 51 2.18 2.22 11.39
N ASP A 52 3.47 2.15 11.73
CA ASP A 52 4.34 1.05 11.33
C ASP A 52 3.84 -0.30 11.90
N ARG A 53 3.33 -0.30 13.15
CA ARG A 53 2.67 -1.47 13.75
C ARG A 53 1.33 -1.83 13.10
N MET A 54 0.68 -0.89 12.41
CA MET A 54 -0.55 -1.15 11.66
C MET A 54 -0.28 -1.55 10.20
N ARG A 55 0.94 -1.38 9.70
CA ARG A 55 1.33 -1.95 8.40
C ARG A 55 1.29 -3.48 8.47
N PRO A 56 0.72 -4.15 7.45
CA PRO A 56 0.82 -5.60 7.30
C PRO A 56 2.28 -6.03 7.38
N ARG A 57 2.56 -7.21 7.96
CA ARG A 57 3.94 -7.68 8.17
C ARG A 57 4.78 -7.61 6.90
N PHE A 58 4.21 -7.93 5.73
CA PHE A 58 4.90 -7.84 4.44
C PHE A 58 5.20 -6.39 3.99
N ALA A 59 4.37 -5.42 4.34
CA ALA A 59 4.56 -4.01 3.99
C ALA A 59 5.68 -3.34 4.80
N ARG A 60 6.02 -3.88 5.97
CA ARG A 60 7.22 -3.47 6.74
C ARG A 60 8.52 -3.93 6.09
N HIS A 61 8.43 -4.96 5.25
CA HIS A 61 9.55 -5.64 4.64
C HIS A 61 9.78 -5.18 3.20
N GLY A 62 9.34 -3.98 2.80
CA GLY A 62 9.50 -3.48 1.44
C GLY A 62 10.94 -3.62 0.89
N GLY A 63 11.94 -3.34 1.73
CA GLY A 63 13.35 -3.58 1.39
C GLY A 63 13.71 -5.06 1.22
N HIS A 64 13.17 -5.95 2.05
CA HIS A 64 13.38 -7.40 1.92
C HIS A 64 12.65 -7.97 0.70
N VAL A 65 11.41 -7.53 0.41
CA VAL A 65 10.68 -7.93 -0.79
C VAL A 65 11.42 -7.46 -2.04
N ALA A 66 11.91 -6.21 -2.07
CA ALA A 66 12.74 -5.70 -3.16
C ALA A 66 14.04 -6.52 -3.32
N ALA A 67 14.70 -6.86 -2.22
CA ALA A 67 15.90 -7.71 -2.24
C ALA A 67 15.60 -9.13 -2.75
N VAL A 68 14.49 -9.74 -2.35
CA VAL A 68 14.09 -11.08 -2.83
C VAL A 68 13.73 -11.04 -4.31
N LEU A 69 12.99 -10.03 -4.76
CA LEU A 69 12.68 -9.86 -6.19
C LEU A 69 13.96 -9.64 -7.02
N ALA A 70 14.90 -8.82 -6.52
CA ALA A 70 16.21 -8.63 -7.15
C ALA A 70 17.05 -9.93 -7.17
N ALA A 71 16.90 -10.79 -6.15
CA ALA A 71 17.57 -12.09 -6.05
C ALA A 71 16.92 -13.20 -6.89
N GLY A 72 15.92 -12.89 -7.74
CA GLY A 72 15.26 -13.87 -8.61
C GLY A 72 13.87 -14.34 -8.12
N GLY A 73 13.29 -13.64 -7.15
CA GLY A 73 11.95 -13.89 -6.64
C GLY A 73 11.87 -15.02 -5.60
N TYR A 74 10.65 -15.32 -5.16
CA TYR A 74 10.41 -16.41 -4.22
C TYR A 74 10.45 -17.76 -4.97
N PRO A 75 11.34 -18.70 -4.62
CA PRO A 75 11.45 -19.99 -5.30
C PRO A 75 10.14 -20.79 -5.32
N ALA A 76 9.29 -20.61 -4.30
CA ALA A 76 7.99 -21.28 -4.16
C ALA A 76 6.90 -20.78 -5.12
N LEU A 77 7.15 -19.72 -5.91
CA LEU A 77 6.22 -19.18 -6.91
C LEU A 77 6.66 -19.44 -8.35
N ARG A 78 7.71 -20.26 -8.55
CA ARG A 78 8.05 -20.75 -9.89
C ARG A 78 7.02 -21.84 -10.24
N ARG A 79 6.32 -21.60 -11.36
CA ARG A 79 5.30 -22.48 -11.94
C ARG A 79 5.90 -23.82 -12.37
#